data_AF-A0A838I2L2-F1
#
_entry.id   AF-A0A838I2L2-F1
#
_cell.length_a   1.000
_cell.length_b   1.000
_cell.length_c   1.000
_cell.angle_alpha   90.00
_cell.angle_beta   90.00
_cell.angle_gamma   90.00
#
_symmetry.space_group_name_H-M   'P 1'
#
loop_
_entity.id
_entity.type
_entity.pdbx_description
1 polymer ?
#
loop_
_entity_poly.entity_id
_entity_poly.type
_entity_poly.pdbx_seq_one_letter_code
_entity_poly.pdbx_strand_id
1 'polypeptide(L)'
;KGLESLIRGFLAVAPQNPPMRLQTIGPQTGDEGADVSFFEEMKTLVSSDPCGAQVSLQPSIYDREKLFTEIERAGVFCLPSLSGETFSMAALEGMASAKPLLVSNFGPMGEMVEHKRNGYIAKAGDVAAWTAAVEFFVQNQALLPDLGRRSFEKARAEFSSERIAQEYLADFRMLLQQRS
;
A
#
# COMPACT_ATOMS: atom_id res chain seq x y z
N LYS A 1 -12.24 -4.57 4.19
CA LYS A 1 -12.06 -3.59 3.10
C LYS A 1 -11.87 -2.19 3.69
N GLY A 2 -10.66 -1.62 3.69
CA GLY A 2 -10.42 -0.29 4.30
C GLY A 2 -10.29 0.85 3.29
N LEU A 3 -10.58 0.57 2.02
CA LEU A 3 -10.49 1.54 0.94
C LEU A 3 -11.28 2.83 1.22
N GLU A 4 -12.41 2.72 1.92
CA GLU A 4 -13.21 3.88 2.33
C GLU A 4 -12.38 4.90 3.14
N SER A 5 -11.59 4.44 4.11
CA SER A 5 -10.78 5.34 4.95
C SER A 5 -9.73 6.09 4.12
N LEU A 6 -9.14 5.43 3.13
CA LEU A 6 -8.20 6.04 2.20
C LEU A 6 -8.90 7.07 1.29
N ILE A 7 -10.03 6.71 0.68
CA ILE A 7 -10.78 7.62 -0.21
C ILE A 7 -11.24 8.86 0.56
N ARG A 8 -11.87 8.67 1.73
CA ARG A 8 -12.31 9.80 2.57
C ARG A 8 -11.15 10.67 3.02
N GLY A 9 -10.04 10.06 3.44
CA GLY A 9 -8.85 10.79 3.85
C GLY A 9 -8.23 11.58 2.69
N PHE A 10 -8.22 11.02 1.48
CA PHE A 10 -7.78 11.73 0.28
C PHE A 10 -8.68 12.92 -0.06
N LEU A 11 -10.00 12.70 -0.11
CA LEU A 11 -10.99 13.73 -0.46
C LEU A 11 -11.00 14.89 0.56
N ALA A 12 -10.68 14.63 1.83
CA ALA A 12 -10.53 15.68 2.84
C ALA A 12 -9.34 16.64 2.55
N VAL A 13 -8.30 16.16 1.89
CA VAL A 13 -7.05 16.92 1.63
C VAL A 13 -7.02 17.54 0.23
N ALA A 14 -7.67 16.90 -0.74
CA ALA A 14 -7.69 17.28 -2.15
C ALA A 14 -8.08 18.75 -2.45
N PRO A 15 -9.06 19.38 -1.77
CA PRO A 15 -9.47 20.77 -2.08
C PRO A 15 -8.35 21.80 -1.91
N GLN A 16 -7.41 21.55 -0.99
CA GLN A 16 -6.31 22.46 -0.68
C GLN A 16 -5.06 22.16 -1.51
N ASN A 17 -5.05 21.05 -2.28
CA ASN A 17 -3.86 20.51 -2.91
C ASN A 17 -4.18 19.89 -4.29
N PRO A 18 -4.45 20.73 -5.32
CA PRO A 18 -5.05 20.29 -6.58
C PRO A 18 -4.21 19.37 -7.51
N PRO A 19 -2.87 19.24 -7.46
CA PRO A 19 -2.16 18.29 -8.33
C PRO A 19 -2.28 16.83 -7.86
N MET A 20 -3.07 16.54 -6.83
CA MET A 20 -3.21 15.20 -6.28
C MET A 20 -4.18 14.32 -7.08
N ARG A 21 -3.86 13.04 -7.17
CA ARG A 21 -4.75 12.01 -7.73
C ARG A 21 -4.66 10.73 -6.90
N LEU A 22 -5.78 10.05 -6.73
CA LEU A 22 -5.85 8.72 -6.15
C LEU A 22 -6.32 7.75 -7.23
N GLN A 23 -5.54 6.71 -7.48
CA GLN A 23 -5.92 5.62 -8.36
C GLN A 23 -5.98 4.34 -7.55
N THR A 24 -7.09 3.62 -7.65
CA THR A 24 -7.28 2.31 -7.03
C THR A 24 -7.35 1.27 -8.13
N ILE A 25 -6.63 0.18 -7.98
CA ILE A 25 -6.62 -0.94 -8.94
C ILE A 25 -7.12 -2.16 -8.18
N GLY A 26 -8.23 -2.76 -8.61
CA GLY A 26 -8.74 -3.97 -7.99
C GLY A 26 -10.11 -4.42 -8.49
N PRO A 27 -10.63 -5.52 -7.92
CA PRO A 27 -11.87 -6.13 -8.37
C PRO A 27 -13.06 -5.19 -8.33
N GLN A 28 -13.84 -5.16 -9.42
CA GLN A 28 -15.04 -4.34 -9.56
C GLN A 28 -16.32 -5.15 -9.65
N THR A 29 -16.21 -6.39 -10.11
CA THR A 29 -17.35 -7.28 -10.38
C THR A 29 -17.23 -8.58 -9.57
N GLY A 30 -18.36 -9.28 -9.40
CA GLY A 30 -18.40 -10.49 -8.57
C GLY A 30 -17.55 -11.64 -9.13
N ASP A 31 -17.40 -11.74 -10.44
CA ASP A 31 -16.51 -12.69 -11.12
C ASP A 31 -15.03 -12.41 -10.88
N GLU A 32 -14.66 -11.18 -10.54
CA GLU A 32 -13.31 -10.81 -10.08
C GLU A 32 -13.12 -11.01 -8.56
N GLY A 33 -14.14 -11.53 -7.86
CA GLY A 33 -14.12 -11.67 -6.40
C GLY A 33 -14.39 -10.37 -5.65
N ALA A 34 -14.89 -9.33 -6.33
CA ALA A 34 -15.33 -8.11 -5.65
C ALA A 34 -16.60 -8.38 -4.84
N ASP A 35 -16.69 -7.80 -3.65
CA ASP A 35 -18.03 -7.50 -3.12
C ASP A 35 -18.51 -6.20 -3.77
N VAL A 36 -19.46 -6.39 -4.69
CA VAL A 36 -20.04 -5.39 -5.59
C VAL A 36 -20.77 -4.30 -4.83
N SER A 37 -21.42 -4.63 -3.71
CA SER A 37 -22.18 -3.64 -2.91
C SER A 37 -21.25 -2.56 -2.38
N PHE A 38 -20.14 -2.96 -1.78
CA PHE A 38 -19.10 -2.04 -1.34
C PHE A 38 -18.50 -1.22 -2.49
N PHE A 39 -18.33 -1.82 -3.68
CA PHE A 39 -17.78 -1.09 -4.81
C PHE A 39 -18.73 0.03 -5.30
N GLU A 40 -20.04 -0.25 -5.34
CA GLU A 40 -21.05 0.77 -5.66
C GLU A 40 -21.15 1.86 -4.58
N GLU A 41 -20.95 1.51 -3.30
CA GLU A 41 -20.82 2.50 -2.23
C GLU A 41 -19.61 3.42 -2.46
N MET A 42 -18.45 2.86 -2.86
CA MET A 42 -17.26 3.66 -3.15
C MET A 42 -17.44 4.54 -4.40
N LYS A 43 -18.10 4.05 -5.45
CA LYS A 43 -18.47 4.88 -6.60
C LYS A 43 -19.36 6.04 -6.20
N THR A 44 -20.36 5.79 -5.35
CA THR A 44 -21.28 6.81 -4.85
C THR A 44 -20.55 7.85 -3.99
N LEU A 45 -19.65 7.39 -3.12
CA LEU A 45 -18.81 8.27 -2.32
C LEU A 45 -17.95 9.19 -3.20
N VAL A 46 -17.32 8.64 -4.24
CA VAL A 46 -16.48 9.41 -5.16
C VAL A 46 -17.32 10.39 -5.98
N SER A 47 -18.45 9.97 -6.55
CA SER A 47 -19.26 10.81 -7.45
C SER A 47 -20.00 11.95 -6.76
N SER A 48 -20.26 11.81 -5.45
CA SER A 48 -20.94 12.84 -4.64
C SER A 48 -20.00 13.92 -4.09
N ASP A 49 -18.68 13.71 -4.13
CA ASP A 49 -17.69 14.66 -3.63
C ASP A 49 -17.23 15.63 -4.73
N PRO A 50 -17.11 16.95 -4.46
CA PRO A 50 -16.59 17.92 -5.43
C PRO A 50 -15.18 17.60 -5.98
N CYS A 51 -14.36 16.91 -5.20
CA CYS A 51 -13.02 16.45 -5.60
C CYS A 51 -13.02 15.02 -6.17
N GLY A 52 -14.19 14.41 -6.37
CA GLY A 52 -14.34 13.06 -6.90
C GLY A 52 -13.62 12.80 -8.21
N ALA A 53 -13.52 13.81 -9.08
CA ALA A 53 -12.79 13.72 -10.36
C ALA A 53 -11.28 13.42 -10.19
N GLN A 54 -10.72 13.58 -9.00
CA GLN A 54 -9.33 13.24 -8.67
C GLN A 54 -9.16 11.77 -8.22
N VAL A 55 -10.25 11.03 -8.03
CA VAL A 55 -10.24 9.62 -7.64
C VAL A 55 -10.66 8.75 -8.82
N SER A 56 -9.82 7.79 -9.19
CA SER A 56 -10.08 6.85 -10.27
C SER A 56 -10.15 5.43 -9.75
N LEU A 57 -11.29 4.77 -9.97
CA LEU A 57 -11.51 3.37 -9.62
C LEU A 57 -11.29 2.50 -10.87
N GLN A 58 -10.15 1.84 -10.96
CA GLN A 58 -9.72 1.01 -12.09
C GLN A 58 -9.91 -0.48 -11.81
N PRO A 59 -10.20 -1.31 -12.83
CA PRO A 59 -10.34 -2.75 -12.66
C PRO A 59 -9.00 -3.41 -12.35
N SER A 60 -9.04 -4.69 -12.01
CA SER A 60 -7.84 -5.49 -11.76
C SER A 60 -6.90 -5.51 -12.98
N ILE A 61 -5.60 -5.35 -12.73
CA ILE A 61 -4.56 -5.55 -13.74
C ILE A 61 -3.85 -6.87 -13.45
N TYR A 62 -4.06 -7.87 -14.31
CA TYR A 62 -3.42 -9.19 -14.20
C TYR A 62 -2.07 -9.28 -14.93
N ASP A 63 -1.83 -8.34 -15.85
CA ASP A 63 -0.56 -8.20 -16.56
C ASP A 63 0.48 -7.56 -15.63
N ARG A 64 1.52 -8.33 -15.30
CA ARG A 64 2.53 -7.91 -14.34
C ARG A 64 3.27 -6.65 -14.80
N GLU A 65 3.68 -6.57 -16.06
CA GLU A 65 4.44 -5.42 -16.56
C GLU A 65 3.61 -4.13 -16.52
N LYS A 66 2.33 -4.24 -16.88
CA LYS A 66 1.38 -3.11 -16.76
C LYS A 66 1.17 -2.71 -15.30
N LEU A 67 1.02 -3.67 -14.39
CA LEU A 67 0.87 -3.37 -12.96
C LEU A 67 2.09 -2.62 -12.43
N PHE A 68 3.30 -3.11 -12.70
CA PHE A 68 4.52 -2.43 -12.29
C PHE A 68 4.66 -1.03 -12.90
N THR A 69 4.26 -0.85 -14.16
CA THR A 69 4.24 0.47 -14.81
C THR A 69 3.34 1.46 -14.04
N GLU A 70 2.18 1.01 -13.56
CA GLU A 70 1.28 1.85 -12.76
C GLU A 70 1.86 2.14 -11.36
N ILE A 71 2.49 1.15 -10.72
CA ILE A 71 3.17 1.33 -9.43
C ILE A 71 4.30 2.35 -9.58
N GLU A 72 5.13 2.24 -10.63
CA GLU A 72 6.25 3.15 -10.90
C GLU A 72 5.82 4.60 -11.11
N ARG A 73 4.60 4.82 -11.62
CA ARG A 73 4.01 6.17 -11.77
C ARG A 73 3.49 6.75 -10.46
N ALA A 74 3.19 5.92 -9.47
CA ALA A 74 2.68 6.38 -8.19
C ALA A 74 3.76 7.12 -7.38
N GLY A 75 3.33 8.16 -6.64
CA GLY A 75 4.17 8.83 -5.64
C GLY A 75 4.22 8.10 -4.30
N VAL A 76 3.11 7.44 -3.93
CA VAL A 76 2.93 6.68 -2.68
C VAL A 76 2.10 5.44 -3.01
N PHE A 77 2.50 4.27 -2.51
CA PHE A 77 1.76 3.02 -2.70
C PHE A 77 0.89 2.74 -1.46
N CYS A 78 -0.42 2.59 -1.61
CA CYS A 78 -1.35 2.55 -0.47
C CYS A 78 -1.99 1.16 -0.29
N LEU A 79 -1.97 0.64 0.94
CA LEU A 79 -2.61 -0.62 1.33
C LEU A 79 -3.53 -0.41 2.54
N PRO A 80 -4.80 -0.05 2.31
CA PRO A 80 -5.76 0.20 3.38
C PRO A 80 -6.43 -1.09 3.84
N SER A 81 -5.66 -2.12 4.18
CA SER A 81 -6.26 -3.40 4.59
C SER A 81 -6.95 -3.30 5.96
N LEU A 82 -8.07 -3.99 6.14
CA LEU A 82 -8.73 -4.19 7.45
C LEU A 82 -8.63 -5.63 7.93
N SER A 83 -8.01 -6.51 7.14
CA SER A 83 -7.91 -7.94 7.39
C SER A 83 -6.49 -8.40 7.15
N GLY A 84 -6.08 -9.40 7.92
CA GLY A 84 -4.69 -9.83 7.96
C GLY A 84 -4.33 -10.64 6.74
N GLU A 85 -3.19 -10.32 6.16
CA GLU A 85 -2.42 -11.23 5.34
C GLU A 85 -1.22 -11.64 6.19
N THR A 86 -0.77 -12.90 6.16
CA THR A 86 0.44 -13.31 6.90
C THR A 86 1.69 -12.62 6.35
N PHE A 87 1.67 -12.29 5.06
CA PHE A 87 2.70 -11.54 4.35
C PHE A 87 2.06 -10.89 3.12
N SER A 88 2.33 -9.60 2.87
CA SER A 88 1.70 -8.89 1.75
C SER A 88 2.65 -8.78 0.56
N MET A 89 2.37 -9.54 -0.49
CA MET A 89 3.13 -9.43 -1.75
C MET A 89 2.96 -8.06 -2.39
N ALA A 90 1.76 -7.47 -2.32
CA ALA A 90 1.52 -6.12 -2.83
C ALA A 90 2.39 -5.08 -2.12
N ALA A 91 2.62 -5.22 -0.80
CA ALA A 91 3.54 -4.35 -0.08
C ALA A 91 4.97 -4.50 -0.62
N LEU A 92 5.43 -5.74 -0.81
CA LEU A 92 6.75 -6.01 -1.35
C LEU A 92 6.92 -5.46 -2.78
N GLU A 93 5.90 -5.52 -3.63
CA GLU A 93 5.91 -4.93 -4.98
C GLU A 93 6.04 -3.39 -4.92
N GLY A 94 5.32 -2.73 -4.01
CA GLY A 94 5.47 -1.31 -3.74
C GLY A 94 6.88 -0.95 -3.25
N MET A 95 7.43 -1.73 -2.31
CA MET A 95 8.79 -1.54 -1.81
C MET A 95 9.84 -1.75 -2.92
N ALA A 96 9.72 -2.83 -3.70
CA ALA A 96 10.62 -3.17 -4.80
C ALA A 96 10.60 -2.11 -5.92
N SER A 97 9.48 -1.39 -6.07
CA SER A 97 9.33 -0.27 -6.99
C SER A 97 9.80 1.07 -6.40
N ALA A 98 10.53 1.03 -5.29
CA ALA A 98 11.03 2.19 -4.55
C ALA A 98 9.94 3.20 -4.19
N LYS A 99 8.76 2.72 -3.78
CA LYS A 99 7.65 3.57 -3.34
C LYS A 99 7.54 3.60 -1.82
N PRO A 100 7.35 4.79 -1.23
CA PRO A 100 6.92 4.85 0.16
C PRO A 100 5.54 4.23 0.27
N LEU A 101 5.33 3.45 1.34
CA LEU A 101 4.03 2.81 1.56
C LEU A 101 3.17 3.62 2.53
N LEU A 102 1.87 3.66 2.27
CA LEU A 102 0.84 4.07 3.22
C LEU A 102 0.00 2.84 3.57
N VAL A 103 0.19 2.30 4.76
CA VAL A 103 -0.42 1.03 5.17
C VAL A 103 -1.30 1.22 6.41
N SER A 104 -2.27 0.32 6.59
CA SER A 104 -2.93 0.20 7.89
C SER A 104 -2.00 -0.43 8.92
N ASN A 105 -2.27 -0.20 10.21
CA ASN A 105 -1.58 -0.87 11.33
C ASN A 105 -2.04 -2.32 11.55
N PHE A 106 -2.45 -3.01 10.48
CA PHE A 106 -2.98 -4.37 10.55
C PHE A 106 -1.95 -5.39 10.03
N GLY A 107 -1.85 -6.55 10.66
CA GLY A 107 -1.00 -7.66 10.18
C GLY A 107 0.50 -7.33 10.16
N PRO A 108 1.27 -7.82 9.18
CA PRO A 108 2.74 -7.72 9.11
C PRO A 108 3.22 -6.33 8.67
N MET A 109 2.31 -5.38 8.48
CA MET A 109 2.64 -4.06 7.93
C MET A 109 3.64 -3.29 8.80
N GLY A 110 3.65 -3.52 10.12
CA GLY A 110 4.64 -2.93 11.03
C GLY A 110 6.06 -3.50 10.90
N GLU A 111 6.22 -4.68 10.28
CA GLU A 111 7.52 -5.27 9.99
C GLU A 111 8.09 -4.72 8.68
N MET A 112 7.23 -4.47 7.70
CA MET A 112 7.59 -3.93 6.39
C MET A 112 7.78 -2.40 6.39
N VAL A 113 6.94 -1.69 7.15
CA VAL A 113 6.91 -0.24 7.18
C VAL A 113 7.38 0.28 8.53
N GLU A 114 8.44 1.07 8.47
CA GLU A 114 8.90 1.88 9.58
C GLU A 114 8.28 3.27 9.47
N HIS A 115 7.40 3.59 10.42
CA HIS A 115 6.60 4.82 10.41
C HIS A 115 7.46 6.08 10.18
N LYS A 116 7.11 6.85 9.15
CA LYS A 116 7.79 8.07 8.67
C LYS A 116 9.25 7.87 8.22
N ARG A 117 9.75 6.62 8.15
CA ARG A 117 11.11 6.31 7.66
C ARG A 117 11.12 5.77 6.25
N ASN A 118 10.26 4.82 5.91
CA ASN A 118 10.10 4.30 4.54
C ASN A 118 8.64 4.32 4.07
N GLY A 119 7.74 4.85 4.90
CA GLY A 119 6.31 4.89 4.66
C GLY A 119 5.57 5.49 5.85
N TYR A 120 4.27 5.30 5.90
CA TYR A 120 3.39 5.80 6.95
C TYR A 120 2.40 4.71 7.35
N ILE A 121 2.21 4.56 8.65
CA ILE A 121 1.25 3.60 9.22
C ILE A 121 0.06 4.40 9.74
N ALA A 122 -1.12 4.18 9.18
CA ALA A 122 -2.38 4.75 9.62
C ALA A 122 -3.19 3.71 10.41
N LYS A 123 -4.03 4.15 11.34
CA LYS A 123 -4.91 3.25 12.06
C LYS A 123 -5.98 2.70 11.12
N ALA A 124 -6.18 1.38 11.14
CA ALA A 124 -7.16 0.70 10.31
C ALA A 124 -8.58 1.23 10.58
N GLY A 125 -9.32 1.58 9.52
CA GLY A 125 -10.69 2.08 9.61
C GLY A 125 -10.85 3.52 10.10
N ASP A 126 -9.75 4.20 10.45
CA ASP A 126 -9.79 5.53 11.07
C ASP A 126 -9.54 6.63 10.04
N VAL A 127 -10.61 7.25 9.53
CA VAL A 127 -10.54 8.28 8.49
C VAL A 127 -9.61 9.44 8.88
N ALA A 128 -9.58 9.84 10.15
CA ALA A 128 -8.72 10.94 10.60
C ALA A 128 -7.23 10.55 10.51
N ALA A 129 -6.89 9.30 10.88
CA ALA A 129 -5.53 8.79 10.74
C ALA A 129 -5.08 8.72 9.27
N TRP A 130 -5.97 8.31 8.36
CA TRP A 130 -5.69 8.28 6.92
C TRP A 130 -5.57 9.69 6.32
N THR A 131 -6.39 10.64 6.77
CA THR A 131 -6.29 12.06 6.41
C THR A 131 -4.91 12.62 6.78
N ALA A 132 -4.49 12.44 8.05
CA ALA A 132 -3.19 12.91 8.52
C ALA A 132 -2.01 12.27 7.76
N ALA A 133 -2.16 11.01 7.35
CA ALA A 133 -1.16 10.33 6.53
C ALA A 133 -1.06 10.91 5.12
N VAL A 134 -2.19 11.20 4.48
CA VAL A 134 -2.23 11.86 3.18
C VAL A 134 -1.62 13.27 3.28
N GLU A 135 -2.02 14.06 4.29
CA GLU A 135 -1.44 15.40 4.56
C GLU A 135 0.07 15.34 4.72
N PHE A 136 0.59 14.34 5.45
CA PHE A 136 2.02 14.14 5.62
C PHE A 136 2.73 14.04 4.26
N PHE A 137 2.27 13.18 3.36
CA PHE A 137 2.92 13.03 2.05
C PHE A 137 2.82 14.27 1.17
N VAL A 138 1.69 14.98 1.26
CA VAL A 138 1.45 16.20 0.50
C VAL A 138 2.35 17.34 0.97
N GLN A 139 2.53 17.50 2.27
CA GLN A 139 3.41 18.52 2.85
C GLN A 139 4.90 18.17 2.69
N ASN A 140 5.22 16.88 2.48
CA ASN A 140 6.58 16.36 2.43
C ASN A 140 6.93 15.73 1.07
N GLN A 141 6.40 16.26 -0.04
CA GLN A 141 6.66 15.73 -1.39
C GLN A 141 8.15 15.58 -1.71
N ALA A 142 8.98 16.51 -1.22
CA ALA A 142 10.43 16.47 -1.41
C ALA A 142 11.10 15.24 -0.74
N LEU A 143 10.44 14.60 0.23
CA LEU A 143 10.95 13.41 0.92
C LEU A 143 10.59 12.11 0.20
N LEU A 144 9.63 12.11 -0.73
CA LEU A 144 9.14 10.88 -1.37
C LEU A 144 10.26 10.02 -2.00
N PRO A 145 11.25 10.59 -2.73
CA PRO A 145 12.34 9.80 -3.28
C PRO A 145 13.20 9.12 -2.19
N ASP A 146 13.43 9.80 -1.07
CA ASP A 146 14.24 9.24 0.03
C ASP A 146 13.48 8.14 0.80
N LEU A 147 12.20 8.36 1.09
CA LEU A 147 11.33 7.36 1.72
C LEU A 147 11.21 6.11 0.82
N GLY A 148 11.05 6.31 -0.48
CA GLY A 148 11.00 5.25 -1.49
C GLY A 148 12.31 4.46 -1.60
N ARG A 149 13.46 5.14 -1.62
CA ARG A 149 14.78 4.50 -1.60
C ARG A 149 14.96 3.62 -0.35
N ARG A 150 14.59 4.12 0.83
CA ARG A 150 14.64 3.33 2.08
C ARG A 150 13.71 2.13 2.05
N SER A 151 12.54 2.27 1.43
CA SER A 151 11.59 1.19 1.19
C SER A 151 12.22 0.07 0.35
N PHE A 152 12.86 0.43 -0.76
CA PHE A 152 13.59 -0.49 -1.63
C PHE A 152 14.77 -1.16 -0.92
N GLU A 153 15.59 -0.38 -0.20
CA GLU A 153 16.74 -0.90 0.54
C GLU A 153 16.32 -1.93 1.58
N LYS A 154 15.23 -1.65 2.32
CA LYS A 154 14.66 -2.60 3.29
C LYS A 154 14.17 -3.87 2.61
N ALA A 155 13.42 -3.77 1.51
CA ALA A 155 12.96 -4.94 0.77
C ALA A 155 14.12 -5.83 0.29
N ARG A 156 15.16 -5.22 -0.27
CA ARG A 156 16.35 -5.96 -0.70
C ARG A 156 17.12 -6.58 0.48
N ALA A 157 17.18 -5.89 1.62
CA ALA A 157 17.95 -6.35 2.78
C ALA A 157 17.25 -7.44 3.60
N GLU A 158 15.93 -7.44 3.65
CA GLU A 158 15.13 -8.30 4.56
C GLU A 158 14.24 -9.30 3.83
N PHE A 159 13.80 -9.01 2.61
CA PHE A 159 12.75 -9.79 1.92
C PHE A 159 13.19 -10.35 0.55
N SER A 160 14.50 -10.39 0.26
CA SER A 160 15.00 -10.98 -0.97
C SER A 160 14.94 -12.51 -0.93
N SER A 161 14.69 -13.13 -2.08
CA SER A 161 14.69 -14.59 -2.24
C SER A 161 15.99 -15.22 -1.78
N GLU A 162 17.12 -14.57 -2.05
CA GLU A 162 18.45 -15.05 -1.69
C GLU A 162 18.62 -15.08 -0.18
N ARG A 163 18.20 -14.01 0.52
CA ARG A 163 18.27 -13.94 1.97
C ARG A 163 17.38 -15.00 2.62
N ILE A 164 16.13 -15.06 2.20
CA ILE A 164 15.16 -16.04 2.73
C ILE A 164 15.69 -17.47 2.53
N ALA A 165 16.24 -17.78 1.36
CA ALA A 165 16.85 -19.08 1.10
C ALA A 165 18.07 -19.37 2.00
N GLN A 166 18.92 -18.36 2.27
CA GLN A 166 20.06 -18.51 3.16
C GLN A 166 19.65 -18.76 4.62
N GLU A 167 18.62 -18.07 5.11
CA GLU A 167 18.07 -18.26 6.46
C GLU A 167 17.50 -19.68 6.61
N TYR A 168 16.68 -20.13 5.66
CA TYR A 168 16.17 -21.51 5.67
C TYR A 168 17.29 -22.57 5.67
N LEU A 169 18.35 -22.38 4.88
CA LEU A 169 19.49 -23.29 4.86
C LEU A 169 20.25 -23.30 6.19
N ALA A 170 20.36 -22.14 6.86
CA ALA A 170 20.98 -22.06 8.18
C ALA A 170 20.14 -22.81 9.24
N ASP A 171 18.82 -22.62 9.23
CA ASP A 171 17.90 -23.28 10.15
C ASP A 171 17.95 -24.81 9.97
N PHE A 172 17.92 -25.31 8.73
CA PHE A 172 18.02 -26.73 8.47
C PHE A 172 19.37 -27.32 8.93
N ARG A 173 20.47 -26.59 8.77
CA ARG A 173 21.79 -27.02 9.27
C ARG A 173 21.80 -27.11 10.79
N MET A 174 21.22 -26.13 11.48
CA MET A 174 21.13 -26.13 12.95
C MET A 174 20.30 -27.33 13.46
N LEU A 175 19.15 -27.60 12.84
CA LEU A 175 18.30 -28.73 13.22
C LEU A 175 18.98 -30.08 13.01
N LEU A 176 19.80 -30.23 11.96
CA LEU A 176 20.59 -31.45 11.75
C LEU A 176 21.67 -31.64 12.82
N GLN A 177 22.25 -30.56 13.35
CA GLN A 177 23.27 -30.61 14.42
C GLN A 177 22.69 -30.94 15.79
N GLN A 178 21.44 -30.54 16.05
CA GLN A 178 20.74 -30.81 17.32
C GLN A 178 20.24 -32.25 17.49
N ARG A 179 20.40 -33.10 16.46
CA ARG A 179 20.10 -34.56 16.53
C ARG A 179 21.27 -35.42 17.06
N SER A 180 22.25 -34.80 17.73
CA SER A 180 23.40 -35.48 18.34
C SER A 180 23.14 -35.83 19.80
#